data_AF-A0A0M0SZ26-F1
#
_entry.id   AF-A0A0M0SZ26-F1
#
_cell.length_a   1.000
_cell.length_b   1.000
_cell.length_c   1.000
_cell.angle_alpha   90.00
_cell.angle_beta   90.00
_cell.angle_gamma   90.00
#
_symmetry.space_group_name_H-M   'P 1'
#
loop_
_entity.id
_entity.type
_entity.pdbx_description
1 polymer ?
#
loop_
_entity_poly.entity_id
_entity_poly.type
_entity_poly.pdbx_seq_one_letter_code
_entity_poly.pdbx_strand_id
1 'polypeptide(L)'
;MTYEEYLQGDITVSVQAIEELLACAIEDYGVNHSRIKRMDREEIAFSVKVDAPATSLHALYLHVREQLGIQLGDDVVSYVQFVAR
;
A
#
# COMPACT_ATOMS: atom_id res chain seq x y z
N MET A 1 12.08 5.13 -17.76
CA MET A 1 11.61 4.72 -16.42
C MET A 1 11.91 3.23 -16.32
N THR A 2 12.72 2.82 -15.35
CA THR A 2 13.03 1.41 -15.12
C THR A 2 11.92 0.82 -14.26
N TYR A 3 11.15 -0.09 -14.82
CA TYR A 3 10.09 -0.82 -14.14
C TYR A 3 10.74 -1.83 -13.19
N GLU A 4 10.52 -1.67 -11.88
CA GLU A 4 10.93 -2.67 -10.89
C GLU A 4 9.82 -3.72 -10.78
N GLU A 5 10.11 -4.93 -11.24
CA GLU A 5 9.25 -6.10 -11.10
C GLU A 5 9.64 -6.83 -9.82
N TYR A 6 8.65 -7.19 -9.00
CA TYR A 6 8.87 -8.04 -7.84
C TYR A 6 8.45 -9.47 -8.16
N LEU A 7 9.32 -10.42 -7.81
CA LEU A 7 9.13 -11.85 -7.99
C LEU A 7 9.01 -12.52 -6.62
N GLN A 8 7.82 -13.01 -6.28
CA GLN A 8 7.60 -13.91 -5.14
C GLN A 8 6.94 -15.19 -5.64
N GLY A 9 7.71 -16.27 -5.64
CA GLY A 9 7.31 -17.52 -6.29
C GLY A 9 7.10 -17.33 -7.80
N ASP A 10 5.95 -17.75 -8.31
CA ASP A 10 5.56 -17.64 -9.73
C ASP A 10 4.87 -16.31 -10.09
N ILE A 11 4.75 -15.37 -9.14
CA ILE A 11 4.01 -14.13 -9.33
C ILE A 11 4.97 -12.98 -9.64
N THR A 12 4.84 -12.40 -10.83
CA THR A 12 5.48 -11.13 -11.19
C THR A 12 4.46 -10.02 -11.02
N VAL A 13 4.59 -9.19 -9.98
CA VAL A 13 3.74 -8.00 -9.81
C VAL A 13 4.57 -6.75 -10.05
N SER A 14 4.09 -5.88 -10.93
CA SER A 14 4.63 -4.54 -11.07
C SER A 14 4.42 -3.77 -9.77
N VAL A 15 5.49 -3.30 -9.13
CA VAL A 15 5.40 -2.53 -7.88
C VAL A 15 4.52 -1.29 -8.06
N GLN A 16 4.53 -0.69 -9.25
CA GLN A 16 3.66 0.43 -9.60
C GLN A 16 2.17 0.07 -9.51
N ALA A 17 1.79 -1.14 -9.93
CA ALA A 17 0.40 -1.59 -9.83
C ALA A 17 -0.04 -1.73 -8.36
N ILE A 18 0.89 -2.12 -7.47
CA ILE A 18 0.62 -2.18 -6.03
C ILE A 18 0.47 -0.76 -5.45
N GLU A 19 1.30 0.19 -5.87
CA GLU A 19 1.16 1.59 -5.47
C GLU A 19 -0.20 2.18 -5.91
N GLU A 20 -0.64 1.85 -7.14
CA GLU A 20 -1.96 2.26 -7.66
C GLU A 20 -3.11 1.62 -6.88
N LEU A 21 -3.03 0.30 -6.60
CA LEU A 21 -4.00 -0.39 -5.75
C LEU A 21 -4.09 0.21 -4.35
N LEU A 22 -2.93 0.55 -3.77
CA LEU A 22 -2.85 1.19 -2.46
C LEU A 22 -3.52 2.58 -2.48
N ALA A 23 -3.28 3.37 -3.53
CA ALA A 23 -3.93 4.66 -3.72
C ALA A 23 -5.46 4.52 -3.80
N CYS A 24 -5.96 3.60 -4.64
CA CYS A 24 -7.39 3.35 -4.77
C CYS A 24 -8.04 2.91 -3.45
N ALA A 25 -7.42 1.97 -2.72
CA ALA A 25 -7.97 1.51 -1.44
C ALA A 25 -8.04 2.63 -0.38
N ILE A 26 -7.11 3.59 -0.40
CA ILE A 26 -7.14 4.75 0.51
C ILE A 26 -8.24 5.73 0.10
N GLU A 27 -8.41 5.97 -1.20
CA GLU A 27 -9.44 6.86 -1.74
C GLU A 27 -10.85 6.29 -1.56
N ASP A 28 -11.03 4.98 -1.70
CA ASP A 28 -12.29 4.27 -1.45
C ASP A 28 -12.73 4.36 0.02
N TYR A 29 -11.77 4.42 0.95
CA TYR A 29 -12.05 4.70 2.36
C TYR A 29 -12.48 6.18 2.59
N GLY A 30 -12.30 7.06 1.62
CA GLY A 30 -12.63 8.47 1.69
C GLY A 30 -11.51 9.36 2.25
N VAL A 31 -10.27 8.91 2.19
CA VAL A 31 -9.09 9.66 2.66
C VAL A 31 -8.22 10.07 1.49
N ASN A 32 -7.74 11.31 1.50
CA ASN A 32 -6.73 11.74 0.53
C ASN A 32 -5.33 11.31 0.97
N HIS A 33 -4.51 10.90 0.02
CA HIS A 33 -3.09 10.67 0.25
C HIS A 33 -2.25 11.71 -0.50
N SER A 34 -1.09 12.05 0.05
CA SER A 34 -0.19 13.06 -0.55
C SER A 34 1.10 12.44 -1.08
N ARG A 35 1.45 11.24 -0.62
CA ARG A 35 2.66 10.53 -1.03
C ARG A 35 2.61 9.07 -0.61
N ILE A 36 2.87 8.17 -1.55
CA ILE A 36 3.23 6.77 -1.30
C ILE A 36 4.74 6.65 -1.53
N LYS A 37 5.44 5.97 -0.64
CA LYS A 37 6.88 5.76 -0.73
C LYS A 37 7.23 4.32 -0.36
N ARG A 38 7.91 3.62 -1.26
CA ARG A 38 8.55 2.34 -0.96
C ARG A 38 9.62 2.48 0.14
N MET A 39 9.53 1.64 1.17
CA MET A 39 10.42 1.67 2.34
C MET A 39 11.65 0.78 2.16
N ASP A 40 11.44 -0.44 1.67
CA ASP A 40 12.49 -1.44 1.46
C ASP A 40 12.49 -1.92 0.00
N ARG A 41 13.66 -2.32 -0.50
CA ARG A 41 13.83 -2.91 -1.83
C ARG A 41 13.76 -4.43 -1.81
N GLU A 42 14.10 -5.07 -0.69
CA GLU A 42 14.07 -6.52 -0.53
C GLU A 42 12.65 -7.03 -0.23
N GLU A 43 11.85 -6.21 0.46
CA GLU A 43 10.44 -6.47 0.74
C GLU A 43 9.53 -5.48 0.00
N ILE A 44 8.24 -5.82 -0.16
CA ILE A 44 7.23 -4.86 -0.59
C ILE A 44 6.64 -4.20 0.64
N ALA A 45 7.22 -3.07 1.02
CA ALA A 45 6.75 -2.26 2.14
C ALA A 45 6.57 -0.79 1.74
N PHE A 46 5.51 -0.16 2.22
CA PHE A 46 5.15 1.21 1.86
C PHE A 46 4.91 2.11 3.07
N SER A 47 5.30 3.37 2.93
CA SER A 47 4.93 4.46 3.83
C SER A 47 4.07 5.45 3.08
N VAL A 48 2.89 5.74 3.62
CA VAL A 48 1.89 6.61 2.99
C VAL A 48 1.56 7.78 3.88
N LYS A 49 1.69 8.99 3.34
CA LYS A 49 1.22 10.22 4.00
C LYS A 49 -0.23 10.48 3.64
N VAL A 50 -1.08 10.56 4.65
CA VAL A 50 -2.53 10.70 4.49
C VAL A 50 -3.06 11.95 5.19
N ASP A 51 -4.09 12.54 4.61
CA ASP A 51 -4.83 13.67 5.17
C ASP A 51 -6.01 13.14 5.99
N ALA A 52 -5.68 12.61 7.17
CA ALA A 52 -6.63 12.00 8.08
C ALA A 52 -6.16 12.16 9.54
N PRO A 53 -7.08 12.28 10.51
CA PRO A 53 -6.72 12.36 11.92
C PRO A 53 -6.05 11.07 12.40
N ALA A 54 -5.12 11.18 13.35
CA ALA A 54 -4.39 10.04 13.90
C ALA A 54 -5.31 8.92 14.44
N THR A 55 -6.50 9.30 14.92
CA THR A 55 -7.51 8.38 15.47
C THR A 55 -8.17 7.49 14.42
N SER A 56 -8.15 7.86 13.13
CA SER A 56 -8.73 7.03 12.05
C SER A 56 -7.68 6.14 11.36
N LEU A 57 -6.39 6.33 11.62
CA LEU A 57 -5.32 5.57 10.95
C LEU A 57 -5.43 4.07 11.14
N HIS A 58 -5.88 3.62 12.31
CA HIS A 58 -6.06 2.19 12.57
C HIS A 58 -7.16 1.58 11.68
N ALA A 59 -8.29 2.27 11.57
CA ALA A 59 -9.41 1.82 10.73
C ALA A 59 -9.04 1.85 9.24
N LEU A 60 -8.35 2.90 8.80
CA LEU A 60 -7.79 2.98 7.45
C LEU A 60 -6.84 1.81 7.17
N TYR A 61 -5.93 1.51 8.11
CA TYR A 61 -4.99 0.39 7.97
C TYR A 61 -5.70 -0.95 7.79
N LEU A 62 -6.72 -1.22 8.61
CA LEU A 62 -7.49 -2.47 8.50
C LEU A 62 -8.20 -2.56 7.14
N HIS A 63 -8.84 -1.49 6.70
CA HIS A 63 -9.50 -1.45 5.40
C HIS A 63 -8.52 -1.71 4.25
N VAL A 64 -7.40 -0.98 4.21
CA VAL A 64 -6.40 -1.13 3.14
C VAL A 64 -5.79 -2.53 3.16
N ARG A 65 -5.48 -3.07 4.34
CA ARG A 65 -4.95 -4.44 4.47
C ARG A 65 -5.93 -5.49 3.92
N GLU A 66 -7.22 -5.33 4.21
CA GLU A 66 -8.26 -6.21 3.67
C GLU A 66 -8.33 -6.12 2.14
N GLN A 67 -8.33 -4.92 1.56
CA GLN A 67 -8.35 -4.73 0.11
C GLN A 67 -7.11 -5.33 -0.57
N LEU A 68 -5.92 -5.11 -0.01
CA LEU A 68 -4.69 -5.69 -0.55
C LEU A 68 -4.70 -7.22 -0.47
N GLY A 69 -5.18 -7.80 0.63
CA GLY A 69 -5.31 -9.26 0.78
C GLY A 69 -6.26 -9.87 -0.25
N ILE A 70 -7.38 -9.20 -0.55
CA ILE A 70 -8.33 -9.65 -1.58
C ILE A 70 -7.71 -9.61 -2.99
N GLN A 71 -6.99 -8.54 -3.32
CA GLN A 71 -6.52 -8.28 -4.68
C GLN A 71 -5.18 -8.97 -5.00
N LEU A 72 -4.28 -9.05 -4.03
CA LEU A 72 -2.92 -9.54 -4.22
C LEU A 72 -2.69 -10.91 -3.57
N GLY A 73 -3.53 -11.30 -2.62
CA GLY A 73 -3.29 -12.45 -1.75
C GLY A 73 -2.49 -12.07 -0.50
N ASP A 74 -2.40 -13.04 0.41
CA ASP A 74 -1.68 -12.88 1.67
C ASP A 74 -0.16 -12.75 1.44
N ASP A 75 0.51 -11.99 2.29
CA ASP A 75 1.98 -11.85 2.36
C ASP A 75 2.68 -11.30 1.09
N VAL A 76 1.95 -10.67 0.16
CA VAL A 76 2.56 -9.93 -0.96
C VAL A 76 3.09 -8.57 -0.50
N VAL A 77 2.31 -7.83 0.28
CA VAL A 77 2.74 -6.57 0.90
C VAL A 77 3.08 -6.83 2.35
N SER A 78 4.37 -6.83 2.67
CA SER A 78 4.89 -7.14 4.00
C SER A 78 4.39 -6.14 5.05
N TYR A 79 4.31 -4.86 4.68
CA TYR A 79 3.93 -3.81 5.62
C TYR A 79 3.46 -2.51 4.94
N VAL A 80 2.45 -1.86 5.54
CA VAL A 80 2.01 -0.50 5.16
C VAL A 80 1.98 0.38 6.40
N GLN A 81 2.75 1.48 6.37
CA GLN A 81 2.73 2.52 7.38
C GLN A 81 1.90 3.71 6.93
N PHE A 82 0.96 4.16 7.76
CA PHE A 82 0.29 5.44 7.56
C PHE A 82 0.87 6.53 8.46
N VAL A 83 1.12 7.69 7.87
CA VAL A 83 1.60 8.89 8.58
C VAL A 83 0.56 9.98 8.36
N ALA A 84 -0.16 10.34 9.43
CA ALA A 84 -1.08 11.48 9.41
C ALA A 84 -0.32 12.79 9.21
N ARG A 85 -0.97 13.73 8.52
CA ARG A 85 -0.51 15.10 8.39
C ARG A 85 -0.85 15.96 9.60
#